data_AF-A0A969WXB2-F1
#
_entry.id   AF-A0A969WXB2-F1
#
_cell.length_a   1.000
_cell.length_b   1.000
_cell.length_c   1.000
_cell.angle_alpha   90.00
_cell.angle_beta   90.00
_cell.angle_gamma   90.00
#
_symmetry.space_group_name_H-M   'P 1'
#
loop_
_entity.id
_entity.type
_entity.pdbx_description
1 polymer ?
#
loop_
_entity_poly.entity_id
_entity_poly.type
_entity_poly.pdbx_seq_one_letter_code
_entity_poly.pdbx_strand_id
1 'polypeptide(L)'
;MSEKKLPIKFQLIHIEDNQFSTFEEMLDVEKPIKQEIGFGYGVDVENSAVAVSMEFVLHKGEKPLLKQKITCFFEISLDDFENQLRKEKEVVLPCWLGKHLAMLTVGTARGVLFANTKNTKFNKYLIGLINVDEMFNKDIFIEV
;
A
#
# COMPACT_ATOMS: atom_id res chain seq x y z
N MET A 1 17.95 30.98 9.33
CA MET A 1 16.76 30.42 8.67
C MET A 1 17.18 29.06 8.14
N SER A 2 16.63 27.98 8.67
CA SER A 2 16.90 26.62 8.16
C SER A 2 16.37 26.53 6.73
N GLU A 3 17.23 26.11 5.80
CA GLU A 3 16.81 25.82 4.43
C GLU A 3 15.65 24.82 4.48
N LYS A 4 14.47 25.24 4.02
CA LYS A 4 13.36 24.31 3.81
C LYS A 4 13.80 23.35 2.72
N LYS A 5 14.18 22.11 3.08
CA LYS A 5 14.32 21.01 2.13
C LYS A 5 13.06 20.99 1.25
N LEU A 6 13.26 21.05 -0.07
CA LEU A 6 12.18 20.96 -1.04
C LEU A 6 11.43 19.63 -0.83
N PRO A 7 10.10 19.59 -1.01
CA PRO A 7 9.36 18.35 -0.91
C PRO A 7 9.90 17.34 -1.93
N ILE A 8 10.12 16.08 -1.50
CA ILE A 8 10.55 14.99 -2.36
C ILE A 8 9.55 14.84 -3.50
N LYS A 9 10.03 14.92 -4.75
CA LYS A 9 9.20 14.81 -5.95
C LYS A 9 9.04 13.35 -6.33
N PHE A 10 7.80 12.94 -6.54
CA PHE A 10 7.47 11.58 -6.95
C PHE A 10 6.24 11.55 -7.87
N GLN A 11 6.11 10.46 -8.62
CA GLN A 11 4.93 10.18 -9.44
C GLN A 11 4.58 8.69 -9.42
N LEU A 12 3.28 8.38 -9.50
CA LEU A 12 2.82 6.99 -9.66
C LEU A 12 3.05 6.53 -11.11
N ILE A 13 3.92 5.53 -11.29
CA ILE A 13 4.31 5.03 -12.62
C ILE A 13 3.66 3.70 -12.98
N HIS A 14 3.28 2.89 -11.98
CA HIS A 14 2.70 1.58 -12.22
C HIS A 14 1.81 1.14 -11.05
N ILE A 15 0.76 0.37 -11.39
CA ILE A 15 -0.12 -0.30 -10.44
C ILE A 15 -0.16 -1.77 -10.85
N GLU A 16 0.15 -2.66 -9.93
CA GLU A 16 0.08 -4.10 -10.11
C GLU A 16 -1.00 -4.69 -9.21
N ASP A 17 -1.94 -5.43 -9.79
CA ASP A 17 -2.89 -6.27 -9.05
C ASP A 17 -2.23 -7.64 -8.81
N ASN A 18 -1.54 -7.78 -7.68
CA ASN A 18 -0.73 -8.95 -7.38
C ASN A 18 -1.58 -10.18 -7.05
N GLN A 19 -2.72 -9.98 -6.39
CA GLN A 19 -3.60 -11.07 -6.00
C GLN A 19 -5.03 -10.56 -5.77
N PHE A 20 -6.00 -11.29 -6.31
CA PHE A 20 -7.39 -11.15 -5.94
C PHE A 20 -8.03 -12.53 -5.78
N SER A 21 -8.74 -12.76 -4.68
CA SER A 21 -9.41 -14.03 -4.40
C SER A 21 -10.67 -13.82 -3.56
N THR A 22 -11.73 -14.54 -3.92
CA THR A 22 -13.03 -14.50 -3.23
C THR A 22 -13.49 -15.90 -2.89
N PHE A 23 -14.09 -16.08 -1.72
CA PHE A 23 -14.53 -17.38 -1.20
C PHE A 23 -16.06 -17.34 -1.01
N GLU A 24 -16.80 -17.80 -2.01
CA GLU A 24 -18.27 -17.71 -2.04
C GLU A 24 -18.92 -18.51 -0.91
N GLU A 25 -18.33 -19.63 -0.52
CA GLU A 25 -18.78 -20.46 0.59
C GLU A 25 -18.82 -19.72 1.93
N MET A 26 -18.10 -18.60 2.04
CA MET A 26 -18.07 -17.76 3.25
C MET A 26 -19.16 -16.69 3.25
N LEU A 27 -19.90 -16.48 2.15
CA LEU A 27 -20.94 -15.44 2.08
C LEU A 27 -22.09 -15.72 3.04
N ASP A 28 -22.48 -16.98 3.19
CA ASP A 28 -23.64 -17.41 3.99
C ASP A 28 -23.28 -17.79 5.43
N VAL A 29 -21.99 -17.74 5.81
CA VAL A 29 -21.53 -18.07 7.17
C VAL A 29 -21.87 -16.94 8.14
N GLU A 30 -22.71 -17.16 9.15
CA GLU A 30 -23.02 -16.14 10.16
C GLU A 30 -21.90 -16.04 11.22
N LYS A 31 -20.83 -15.31 10.89
CA LYS A 31 -19.74 -14.98 11.82
C LYS A 31 -19.32 -13.52 11.70
N PRO A 32 -18.71 -12.95 12.76
CA PRO A 32 -18.16 -11.61 12.72
C PRO A 32 -17.14 -11.46 11.58
N ILE A 33 -17.16 -10.29 10.95
CA ILE A 33 -16.19 -9.90 9.96
C ILE A 33 -15.02 -9.21 10.65
N LYS A 34 -13.81 -9.58 10.27
CA LYS A 34 -12.58 -8.90 10.70
C LYS A 34 -11.80 -8.45 9.48
N GLN A 35 -11.31 -7.22 9.54
CA GLN A 35 -10.46 -6.64 8.51
C GLN A 35 -9.00 -6.73 8.97
N GLU A 36 -8.14 -7.21 8.08
CA GLU A 36 -6.69 -7.22 8.24
C GLU A 36 -6.06 -6.46 7.08
N ILE A 37 -5.10 -5.60 7.42
CA ILE A 37 -4.37 -4.78 6.44
C ILE A 37 -2.88 -4.87 6.75
N GLY A 38 -2.10 -5.19 5.74
CA GLY A 38 -0.65 -5.17 5.78
C GLY A 38 -0.10 -4.19 4.74
N PHE A 39 1.05 -3.60 5.05
CA PHE A 39 1.83 -2.83 4.08
C PHE A 39 3.23 -3.41 3.96
N GLY A 40 3.77 -3.39 2.75
CA GLY A 40 5.16 -3.72 2.49
C GLY A 40 5.80 -2.67 1.60
N TYR A 41 7.07 -2.39 1.84
CA TYR A 41 7.85 -1.41 1.08
C TYR A 41 9.02 -2.11 0.42
N GLY A 42 9.27 -1.78 -0.84
CA GLY A 42 10.41 -2.23 -1.61
C GLY A 42 11.01 -1.06 -2.39
N VAL A 43 12.21 -1.27 -2.94
CA VAL A 43 12.89 -0.26 -3.74
C VAL A 43 13.56 -0.90 -4.94
N ASP A 44 13.51 -0.19 -6.06
CA ASP A 44 14.33 -0.43 -7.23
C ASP A 44 15.31 0.74 -7.36
N VAL A 45 16.57 0.48 -6.98
CA VAL A 45 17.61 1.50 -6.95
C VAL A 45 18.03 1.93 -8.36
N GLU A 46 17.98 1.02 -9.34
CA GLU A 46 18.37 1.34 -10.71
C GLU A 46 17.39 2.34 -11.33
N ASN A 47 16.10 2.20 -11.01
CA ASN A 47 15.03 3.04 -11.54
C ASN A 47 14.58 4.14 -10.56
N SER A 48 15.27 4.34 -9.42
CA SER A 48 14.89 5.31 -8.38
C SER A 48 13.42 5.18 -7.95
N ALA A 49 12.89 3.96 -7.90
CA ALA A 49 11.48 3.70 -7.67
C ALA A 49 11.21 3.04 -6.32
N VAL A 50 10.15 3.46 -5.66
CA VAL A 50 9.65 2.90 -4.40
C VAL A 50 8.39 2.10 -4.68
N ALA A 51 8.38 0.82 -4.30
CA ALA A 51 7.20 -0.03 -4.34
C ALA A 51 6.50 0.01 -2.98
N VAL A 52 5.19 0.27 -2.99
CA VAL A 52 4.34 0.18 -1.80
C VAL A 52 3.22 -0.80 -2.07
N SER A 53 3.32 -1.96 -1.43
CA SER A 53 2.32 -3.01 -1.46
C SER A 53 1.33 -2.86 -0.31
N MET A 54 0.07 -3.15 -0.57
CA MET A 54 -0.98 -3.25 0.43
C MET A 54 -1.65 -4.61 0.28
N GLU A 55 -1.72 -5.35 1.38
CA GLU A 55 -2.52 -6.55 1.49
C GLU A 55 -3.78 -6.24 2.31
N PHE A 56 -4.93 -6.67 1.81
CA PHE A 56 -6.22 -6.56 2.44
C PHE A 56 -6.86 -7.94 2.51
N VAL A 57 -7.17 -8.38 3.73
CA VAL A 57 -7.90 -9.62 3.95
C VAL A 57 -9.14 -9.34 4.78
N LEU A 58 -10.28 -9.75 4.25
CA LEU A 58 -11.53 -9.78 5.00
C LEU A 58 -11.76 -11.20 5.48
N HIS A 59 -11.75 -11.41 6.79
CA HIS A 59 -12.01 -12.70 7.42
C HIS A 59 -13.45 -12.78 7.89
N LYS A 60 -14.05 -13.98 7.81
CA LYS A 60 -15.33 -14.29 8.44
C LYS A 60 -15.13 -15.49 9.35
N GLY A 61 -15.02 -15.24 10.66
CA GLY A 61 -14.42 -16.20 11.58
C GLY A 61 -12.90 -16.32 11.35
N GLU A 62 -12.40 -17.54 11.13
CA GLU A 62 -10.96 -17.82 10.92
C GLU A 62 -10.58 -18.01 9.44
N LYS A 63 -11.56 -17.94 8.54
CA LYS A 63 -11.35 -18.16 7.11
C LYS A 63 -11.46 -16.84 6.34
N PRO A 64 -10.66 -16.68 5.26
CA PRO A 64 -10.78 -15.53 4.38
C PRO A 64 -12.09 -15.59 3.61
N LEU A 65 -12.79 -14.46 3.55
CA LEU A 65 -13.92 -14.20 2.68
C LEU A 65 -13.46 -13.52 1.38
N LEU A 66 -12.50 -12.61 1.50
CA LEU A 66 -11.91 -11.88 0.38
C LEU A 66 -10.44 -11.60 0.69
N LYS A 67 -9.58 -11.75 -0.33
CA LYS A 67 -8.18 -11.34 -0.29
C LYS A 67 -7.86 -10.47 -1.49
N GLN A 68 -7.14 -9.39 -1.25
CA GLN A 68 -6.58 -8.55 -2.29
C GLN A 68 -5.17 -8.13 -1.90
N LYS A 69 -4.24 -8.17 -2.85
CA LYS A 69 -2.92 -7.56 -2.72
C LYS A 69 -2.63 -6.75 -3.97
N ILE A 70 -2.27 -5.48 -3.78
CA ILE A 70 -1.82 -4.62 -4.88
C ILE A 70 -0.49 -3.98 -4.52
N THR A 71 0.25 -3.55 -5.54
CA THR A 71 1.48 -2.77 -5.39
C THR A 71 1.41 -1.54 -6.28
N CYS A 72 1.67 -0.37 -5.69
CA CYS A 72 1.87 0.87 -6.42
C CYS A 72 3.36 1.18 -6.47
N PHE A 73 3.86 1.54 -7.64
CA PHE A 73 5.26 1.91 -7.86
C PHE A 73 5.34 3.41 -8.10
N PHE A 74 6.20 4.06 -7.32
CA PHE A 74 6.40 5.50 -7.36
C PHE A 74 7.82 5.79 -7.79
N GLU A 75 8.00 6.43 -8.93
CA GLU A 75 9.30 6.96 -9.32
C GLU A 75 9.57 8.21 -8.48
N ILE A 76 10.74 8.25 -7.85
CA ILE A 76 11.26 9.41 -7.15
C ILE A 76 12.23 10.11 -8.11
N SER A 77 12.24 11.45 -8.11
CA SER A 77 13.23 12.16 -8.91
C SER A 77 14.65 11.72 -8.52
N LEU A 78 15.52 11.47 -9.49
CA LEU A 78 16.87 10.94 -9.24
C LEU A 78 17.65 11.77 -8.21
N ASP A 79 17.55 13.11 -8.30
CA ASP A 79 18.18 14.04 -7.36
C ASP A 79 17.67 13.85 -5.93
N ASP A 80 16.35 13.72 -5.75
CA ASP A 80 15.78 13.48 -4.43
C ASP A 80 16.09 12.08 -3.90
N PHE A 81 16.09 11.07 -4.78
CA PHE A 81 16.38 9.70 -4.40
C PHE A 81 17.82 9.57 -3.88
N GLU A 82 18.79 10.03 -4.65
CA GLU A 82 20.22 9.94 -4.30
C GLU A 82 20.58 10.82 -3.09
N ASN A 83 20.06 12.06 -3.03
CA ASN A 83 20.46 13.01 -1.99
C ASN A 83 19.63 12.94 -0.71
N GLN A 84 18.40 12.41 -0.75
CA GLN A 84 17.50 12.41 0.40
C GLN A 84 17.15 11.03 0.93
N LEU A 85 17.05 10.01 0.07
CA LEU A 85 16.56 8.68 0.46
C LEU A 85 17.69 7.64 0.55
N ARG A 86 18.59 7.61 -0.44
CA ARG A 86 19.65 6.62 -0.55
C ARG A 86 20.73 6.82 0.51
N LYS A 87 21.16 5.71 1.10
CA LYS A 87 22.36 5.56 1.93
C LYS A 87 23.23 4.46 1.31
N GLU A 88 24.40 4.22 1.91
CA GLU A 88 25.39 3.29 1.37
C GLU A 88 24.84 1.86 1.19
N LYS A 89 23.98 1.39 2.10
CA LYS A 89 23.45 0.01 2.12
C LYS A 89 21.94 -0.10 2.30
N GLU A 90 21.26 1.03 2.29
CA GLU A 90 19.83 1.10 2.56
C GLU A 90 19.20 2.30 1.87
N VAL A 91 17.89 2.23 1.72
CA VAL A 91 17.05 3.38 1.37
C VAL A 91 16.16 3.69 2.56
N VAL A 92 16.23 4.93 3.02
CA VAL A 92 15.48 5.40 4.18
C VAL A 92 14.35 6.29 3.70
N LEU A 93 13.11 5.80 3.80
CA LEU A 93 11.93 6.61 3.53
C LEU A 93 11.54 7.36 4.81
N PRO A 94 11.53 8.71 4.79
CA PRO A 94 10.98 9.47 5.89
C PRO A 94 9.55 9.04 6.18
N CYS A 95 9.18 8.99 7.46
CA CYS A 95 7.88 8.52 7.92
C CYS A 95 6.72 9.18 7.17
N TRP A 96 6.81 10.50 6.94
CA TRP A 96 5.80 11.26 6.22
C TRP A 96 5.63 10.80 4.77
N LEU A 97 6.72 10.45 4.07
CA LEU A 97 6.68 10.01 2.68
C LEU A 97 6.10 8.59 2.62
N GLY A 98 6.57 7.69 3.49
CA GLY A 98 6.02 6.33 3.60
C GLY A 98 4.50 6.34 3.81
N LYS A 99 4.03 7.14 4.77
CA LYS A 99 2.60 7.36 5.02
C LYS A 99 1.85 7.87 3.81
N HIS A 100 2.40 8.87 3.13
CA HIS A 100 1.76 9.47 1.96
C HIS A 100 1.60 8.44 0.83
N LEU A 101 2.67 7.70 0.51
CA LEU A 101 2.63 6.68 -0.52
C LEU A 101 1.68 5.53 -0.14
N ALA A 102 1.69 5.08 1.10
CA ALA A 102 0.72 4.10 1.60
C ALA A 102 -0.73 4.59 1.50
N MET A 103 -1.00 5.85 1.82
CA MET A 103 -2.33 6.43 1.70
C MET A 103 -2.82 6.46 0.25
N LEU A 104 -1.94 6.80 -0.70
CA LEU A 104 -2.23 6.69 -2.13
C LEU A 104 -2.52 5.24 -2.53
N THR A 105 -1.69 4.28 -2.10
CA THR A 105 -1.91 2.85 -2.35
C THR A 105 -3.25 2.36 -1.79
N VAL A 106 -3.68 2.81 -0.61
CA VAL A 106 -5.00 2.47 -0.06
C VAL A 106 -6.13 3.01 -0.95
N GLY A 107 -6.00 4.24 -1.46
CA GLY A 107 -6.94 4.82 -2.40
C GLY A 107 -7.06 3.99 -3.68
N THR A 108 -5.92 3.61 -4.26
CA THR A 108 -5.85 2.73 -5.42
C THR A 108 -6.47 1.35 -5.14
N ALA A 109 -6.15 0.75 -3.99
CA ALA A 109 -6.66 -0.56 -3.58
C ALA A 109 -8.20 -0.57 -3.51
N ARG A 110 -8.82 0.52 -3.04
CA ARG A 110 -10.29 0.67 -3.06
C ARG A 110 -10.85 0.66 -4.48
N GLY A 111 -10.21 1.40 -5.40
CA GLY A 111 -10.61 1.43 -6.81
C GLY A 111 -10.50 0.07 -7.47
N VAL A 112 -9.39 -0.65 -7.24
CA VAL A 112 -9.17 -2.01 -7.74
C VAL A 112 -10.20 -2.98 -7.16
N LEU A 113 -10.46 -2.92 -5.85
CA LEU A 113 -11.46 -3.78 -5.21
C LEU A 113 -12.85 -3.55 -5.81
N PHE A 114 -13.25 -2.29 -5.98
CA PHE A 114 -14.50 -1.95 -6.65
C PHE A 114 -14.53 -2.52 -8.07
N ALA A 115 -13.47 -2.33 -8.86
CA ALA A 115 -13.42 -2.83 -10.24
C ALA A 115 -13.57 -4.37 -10.31
N ASN A 116 -12.91 -5.09 -9.41
CA ASN A 116 -12.94 -6.55 -9.33
C ASN A 116 -14.26 -7.11 -8.76
N THR A 117 -14.99 -6.33 -7.96
CA THR A 117 -16.21 -6.79 -7.28
C THR A 117 -17.51 -6.18 -7.81
N LYS A 118 -17.47 -5.15 -8.67
CA LYS A 118 -18.65 -4.34 -9.03
C LYS A 118 -19.89 -5.12 -9.47
N ASN A 119 -19.71 -6.27 -10.10
CA ASN A 119 -20.76 -7.13 -10.63
C ASN A 119 -20.94 -8.44 -9.84
N THR A 120 -20.46 -8.51 -8.60
CA THR A 120 -20.51 -9.71 -7.75
C THR A 120 -21.17 -9.42 -6.40
N LYS A 121 -21.52 -10.47 -5.66
CA LYS A 121 -22.05 -10.35 -4.29
C LYS A 121 -21.04 -9.74 -3.31
N PHE A 122 -19.77 -9.64 -3.69
CA PHE A 122 -18.70 -9.12 -2.85
C PHE A 122 -18.61 -7.58 -2.85
N ASN A 123 -19.27 -6.87 -3.77
CA ASN A 123 -19.21 -5.40 -3.87
C ASN A 123 -19.60 -4.67 -2.56
N LYS A 124 -20.46 -5.31 -1.75
CA LYS A 124 -20.86 -4.76 -0.44
C LYS A 124 -19.70 -4.73 0.60
N TYR A 125 -18.61 -5.45 0.34
CA TYR A 125 -17.44 -5.49 1.21
C TYR A 125 -16.40 -4.50 0.72
N LEU A 126 -16.24 -3.42 1.49
CA LEU A 126 -15.34 -2.33 1.16
C LEU A 126 -14.12 -2.36 2.08
N ILE A 127 -12.99 -1.86 1.57
CA ILE A 127 -11.87 -1.50 2.44
C ILE A 127 -12.31 -0.32 3.29
N GLY A 128 -12.29 -0.48 4.62
CA GLY A 128 -12.66 0.57 5.56
C GLY A 128 -11.86 1.87 5.39
N LEU A 129 -12.31 2.94 6.04
CA LEU A 129 -11.54 4.17 6.15
C LEU A 129 -10.39 3.93 7.13
N ILE A 130 -9.17 3.82 6.62
CA ILE A 130 -7.97 3.49 7.39
C ILE A 130 -7.23 4.79 7.67
N ASN A 131 -6.90 5.02 8.93
CA ASN A 131 -5.99 6.10 9.30
C ASN A 131 -4.54 5.64 9.20
N VAL A 132 -3.92 5.85 8.03
CA VAL A 132 -2.52 5.47 7.79
C VAL A 132 -1.55 6.23 8.72
N ASP A 133 -1.92 7.44 9.16
CA ASP A 133 -1.07 8.22 10.07
C ASP A 133 -0.87 7.56 11.43
N GLU A 134 -1.84 6.76 11.89
CA GLU A 134 -1.76 6.01 13.14
C GLU A 134 -1.00 4.69 13.01
N MET A 135 -0.82 4.18 11.78
CA MET A 135 -0.20 2.87 11.54
C MET A 135 1.33 2.91 11.52
N PHE A 136 1.91 4.08 11.22
CA PHE A 136 3.35 4.27 11.12
C PHE A 136 3.77 5.46 11.99
N ASN A 137 4.88 5.34 12.73
CA ASN A 137 5.39 6.44 13.56
C ASN A 137 6.91 6.62 13.46
N LYS A 138 7.55 5.87 12.55
CA LYS A 138 8.99 5.88 12.32
C LYS A 138 9.28 5.86 10.82
N ASP A 139 10.50 6.22 10.48
CA ASP A 139 11.05 6.06 9.14
C ASP A 139 11.11 4.58 8.76
N ILE A 140 11.08 4.31 7.46
CA ILE A 140 11.09 2.95 6.90
C ILE A 140 12.46 2.71 6.30
N PHE A 141 13.11 1.65 6.74
CA PHE A 141 14.44 1.25 6.31
C PHE A 141 14.30 0.04 5.40
N ILE A 142 14.86 0.15 4.20
CA ILE A 142 14.81 -0.90 3.17
C ILE A 142 16.26 -1.24 2.82
N GLU A 143 16.69 -2.45 3.15
CA GLU A 143 18.02 -2.95 2.78
C GLU A 143 18.11 -3.16 1.26
N VAL A 144 19.28 -2.85 0.69
CA VAL A 144 19.57 -2.93 -0.75
C VAL A 144 20.62 -4.00 -1.02
#